data_AF-A0A522VNP2-F1
#
_entry.id   AF-A0A522VNP2-F1
#
_cell.length_a   1.000
_cell.length_b   1.000
_cell.length_c   1.000
_cell.angle_alpha   90.00
_cell.angle_beta   90.00
_cell.angle_gamma   90.00
#
_symmetry.space_group_name_H-M   'P 1'
#
loop_
_entity.id
_entity.type
_entity.pdbx_description
1 polymer ?
#
loop_
_entity_poly.entity_id
_entity_poly.type
_entity_poly.pdbx_seq_one_letter_code
_entity_poly.pdbx_strand_id
1 'polypeptide(L)'
;MPVTQISDIVVPSTFVPYVQQKTLELSALYRSGVIAPDQELTAAAASGGDLVRLPFWNDLEGESNVGSDNPSVHSTPASINADQDIAVKHFRNKSWSSMSLAGELAGSDPARVVADSIAEYWARDMQSILIASLT
;
A
#
# COMPACT_ATOMS: atom_id res chain seq x y z
N MET A 1 31.19 -46.46 -47.59
CA MET A 1 30.22 -46.81 -46.53
C MET A 1 29.36 -45.58 -46.31
N PRO A 2 28.03 -45.63 -46.44
CA PRO A 2 27.19 -44.49 -46.12
C PRO A 2 27.28 -44.20 -44.62
N VAL A 3 27.55 -42.96 -44.25
CA VAL A 3 27.65 -42.49 -42.86
C VAL A 3 26.47 -41.56 -42.64
N THR A 4 25.66 -41.84 -41.62
CA THR A 4 24.53 -40.99 -41.20
C THR A 4 25.04 -39.59 -40.82
N GLN A 5 24.46 -38.55 -41.41
CA GLN A 5 24.80 -37.15 -41.15
C GLN A 5 23.72 -36.48 -40.29
N ILE A 6 24.06 -35.32 -39.69
CA ILE A 6 23.12 -34.52 -38.87
C ILE A 6 21.87 -34.10 -39.67
N SER A 7 21.94 -34.04 -41.00
CA SER A 7 20.78 -33.81 -41.88
C SER A 7 19.78 -34.96 -41.92
N ASP A 8 20.23 -36.17 -41.57
CA ASP A 8 19.44 -37.41 -41.69
C ASP A 8 18.76 -37.78 -40.37
N ILE A 9 18.94 -36.97 -39.32
CA ILE A 9 18.36 -37.18 -38.00
C ILE A 9 17.41 -36.04 -37.64
N VAL A 10 16.22 -36.39 -37.14
CA VAL A 10 15.27 -35.44 -36.58
C VAL A 10 15.74 -35.08 -35.19
N VAL A 11 16.15 -33.82 -35.00
CA VAL A 11 16.52 -33.30 -33.67
C VAL A 11 15.25 -33.08 -32.85
N PRO A 12 15.05 -33.78 -31.72
CA PRO A 12 13.88 -33.56 -30.89
C PRO A 12 14.00 -32.21 -30.16
N SER A 13 12.95 -31.41 -30.21
CA SER A 13 12.83 -30.19 -29.40
C SER A 13 12.61 -30.60 -27.94
N THR A 14 13.62 -30.38 -27.09
CA THR A 14 13.46 -30.55 -25.64
C THR A 14 12.90 -29.26 -25.07
N PHE A 15 11.69 -29.32 -24.53
CA PHE A 15 11.10 -28.19 -23.80
C PHE A 15 11.53 -28.28 -22.33
N VAL A 16 11.97 -27.15 -21.78
CA VAL A 16 12.27 -27.00 -20.34
C VAL A 16 11.00 -26.64 -19.57
N PRO A 17 10.91 -27.00 -18.28
CA PRO A 17 9.78 -26.62 -17.42
C PRO A 17 9.60 -25.10 -17.35
N TYR A 18 8.36 -24.68 -17.08
CA TYR A 18 8.06 -23.26 -16.82
C TYR A 18 8.83 -22.74 -15.60
N VAL A 19 9.41 -21.55 -15.74
CA VAL A 19 10.04 -20.80 -14.65
C VAL A 19 9.22 -19.54 -14.41
N GLN A 20 8.94 -19.22 -13.14
CA GLN A 20 8.26 -17.98 -12.80
C GLN A 20 9.23 -16.80 -12.91
N GLN A 21 8.94 -15.85 -13.79
CA GLN A 21 9.65 -14.56 -13.82
C GLN A 21 9.08 -13.66 -12.72
N LYS A 22 9.87 -13.39 -11.68
CA LYS A 22 9.51 -12.43 -10.64
C LYS A 22 9.91 -11.01 -11.04
N THR A 23 9.05 -10.05 -10.70
CA THR A 23 9.36 -8.62 -10.83
C THR A 23 10.49 -8.24 -9.87
N LEU A 24 11.45 -7.45 -10.36
CA LEU A 24 12.60 -6.94 -9.59
C LEU A 24 12.30 -5.68 -8.77
N GLU A 25 11.08 -5.17 -8.84
CA GLU A 25 10.66 -3.96 -8.13
C GLU A 25 10.58 -4.23 -6.62
N LEU A 26 11.40 -3.50 -5.86
CA LEU A 26 11.46 -3.60 -4.41
C LEU A 26 10.40 -2.71 -3.75
N SER A 27 9.52 -3.32 -2.97
CA SER A 27 8.56 -2.62 -2.11
C SER A 27 9.17 -2.14 -0.79
N ALA A 28 10.39 -1.57 -0.83
CA ALA A 28 11.17 -1.23 0.35
C ALA A 28 10.58 -0.05 1.14
N LEU A 29 9.96 0.93 0.47
CA LEU A 29 9.40 2.11 1.14
C LEU A 29 8.20 1.74 1.99
N TYR A 30 7.27 0.95 1.45
CA TYR A 30 6.11 0.47 2.22
C TYR A 30 6.52 -0.38 3.44
N ARG A 31 7.63 -1.12 3.32
CA ARG A 31 8.17 -1.96 4.40
C ARG A 31 9.11 -1.22 5.37
N SER A 32 9.49 0.02 5.07
CA SER A 32 10.50 0.77 5.83
C SER A 32 10.01 1.31 7.17
N GLY A 33 8.71 1.16 7.49
CA GLY A 33 8.11 1.69 8.72
C GLY A 33 7.68 3.15 8.63
N VAL A 34 7.71 3.76 7.44
CA VAL A 34 7.16 5.10 7.21
C VAL A 34 5.65 5.17 7.49
N ILE A 35 4.96 4.02 7.42
CA ILE A 35 3.58 3.85 7.84
C ILE A 35 3.59 3.16 9.21
N ALA A 36 2.98 3.81 10.21
CA ALA A 36 2.75 3.24 11.53
C ALA A 36 1.24 3.09 11.78
N PRO A 37 0.78 1.96 12.35
CA PRO A 37 -0.61 1.80 12.72
C PRO A 37 -0.93 2.65 13.95
N ASP A 38 -1.96 3.48 13.84
CA ASP A 38 -2.55 4.19 14.97
C ASP A 38 -3.91 3.56 15.34
N GLN A 39 -4.19 3.45 16.64
CA GLN A 39 -5.36 2.75 17.16
C GLN A 39 -6.66 3.53 16.87
N GLU A 40 -6.64 4.86 16.95
CA GLU A 40 -7.81 5.69 16.66
C GLU A 40 -8.16 5.65 15.16
N LEU A 41 -7.16 5.79 14.30
CA LEU A 41 -7.34 5.62 12.86
C LEU A 41 -7.78 4.21 12.47
N THR A 42 -7.33 3.18 13.18
CA THR A 42 -7.78 1.79 12.95
C THR A 42 -9.26 1.61 13.31
N ALA A 43 -9.70 2.17 14.44
CA ALA A 43 -11.11 2.17 14.83
C ALA A 43 -11.97 2.97 13.85
N ALA A 44 -11.47 4.12 13.40
CA ALA A 44 -12.13 4.94 12.39
C ALA A 44 -12.15 4.26 11.02
N ALA A 45 -11.15 3.45 10.66
CA ALA A 45 -11.14 2.67 9.42
C ALA A 45 -12.20 1.56 9.41
N ALA A 46 -12.50 0.98 10.58
CA ALA A 46 -13.55 -0.02 10.73
C ALA A 46 -14.98 0.56 10.62
N SER A 47 -15.14 1.86 10.82
CA SER A 47 -16.43 2.54 10.63
C SER A 47 -16.71 2.83 9.15
N GLY A 48 -17.97 3.04 8.80
CA GLY A 48 -18.36 3.38 7.43
C GLY A 48 -17.88 4.77 6.98
N GLY A 49 -17.79 4.97 5.67
CA GLY A 49 -17.49 6.26 5.04
C GLY A 49 -16.04 6.43 4.58
N ASP A 50 -15.84 7.30 3.59
CA ASP A 50 -14.57 7.43 2.85
C ASP A 50 -13.57 8.41 3.48
N LEU A 51 -14.05 9.27 4.40
CA LEU A 51 -13.25 10.31 5.06
C LEU A 51 -13.37 10.19 6.58
N VAL A 52 -12.24 10.31 7.26
CA VAL A 52 -12.15 10.42 8.73
C VAL A 52 -11.79 11.86 9.06
N ARG A 53 -12.58 12.47 9.95
CA ARG A 53 -12.42 13.85 10.40
C ARG A 53 -11.94 13.84 11.84
N LEU A 54 -10.77 14.42 12.11
CA LEU A 54 -10.13 14.42 13.43
C LEU A 54 -10.04 15.86 13.95
N PRO A 55 -10.98 16.31 14.81
CA PRO A 55 -10.93 17.65 15.38
C PRO A 55 -9.86 17.73 16.48
N PHE A 56 -9.17 18.87 16.58
CA PHE A 56 -8.21 19.16 17.64
C PHE A 56 -8.31 20.62 18.10
N TRP A 57 -7.84 20.89 19.32
CA TRP A 57 -7.75 22.24 19.87
C TRP A 57 -6.35 22.81 19.62
N ASN A 58 -6.29 24.07 19.19
CA ASN A 58 -5.04 24.80 19.02
C ASN A 58 -4.49 25.22 20.39
N ASP A 59 -3.17 25.38 20.47
CA ASP A 59 -2.49 25.81 21.70
C ASP A 59 -2.85 27.26 22.06
N LEU A 60 -2.63 27.62 23.32
CA LEU A 60 -2.88 28.96 23.84
C LEU A 60 -1.78 29.93 23.39
N GLU A 61 -2.15 30.93 22.59
CA GLU A 61 -1.24 31.99 22.15
C GLU A 61 -1.42 33.28 22.97
N GLY A 62 -0.36 34.09 23.04
CA GLY A 62 -0.40 35.44 23.61
C GLY A 62 0.71 35.73 24.63
N GLU A 63 0.94 37.02 24.87
CA GLU A 63 1.89 37.49 25.89
C GLU A 63 1.20 37.70 27.25
N SER A 64 1.97 37.54 28.32
CA SER A 64 1.50 37.79 29.68
C SER A 64 1.26 39.28 29.93
N ASN A 65 0.17 39.62 30.60
CA ASN A 65 -0.09 40.98 31.07
C ASN A 65 0.78 41.32 32.30
N VAL A 66 1.21 42.59 32.43
CA VAL A 66 1.90 43.07 33.63
C VAL A 66 0.90 43.18 34.79
N GLY A 67 1.20 42.53 35.91
CA GLY A 67 0.35 42.54 37.10
C GLY A 67 0.25 43.92 37.76
N SER A 68 -0.97 44.29 38.19
CA SER A 68 -1.26 45.56 38.88
C SER A 68 -2.19 45.30 40.05
N ASP A 69 -1.95 45.96 41.18
CA ASP A 69 -2.76 45.87 42.41
C ASP A 69 -3.93 46.89 42.41
N ASN A 70 -4.19 47.50 41.25
CA ASN A 70 -5.31 48.42 41.06
C ASN A 70 -6.60 47.63 40.76
N PRO A 71 -7.67 47.75 41.59
CA PRO A 71 -8.91 47.00 41.41
C PRO A 71 -9.68 47.33 40.13
N SER A 72 -9.29 48.38 39.40
CA SER A 72 -9.85 48.73 38.08
C SER A 72 -9.06 48.17 36.89
N VAL A 73 -7.93 47.50 37.11
CA VAL A 73 -7.15 46.86 36.06
C VAL A 73 -7.50 45.37 36.02
N HIS A 74 -8.04 44.92 34.89
CA HIS A 74 -8.46 43.54 34.67
C HIS A 74 -7.67 42.90 33.53
N SER A 75 -7.47 41.58 33.58
CA SER A 75 -6.95 40.82 32.45
C SER A 75 -8.05 40.57 31.43
N THR A 76 -7.75 40.72 30.14
CA THR A 76 -8.65 40.34 29.04
C THR A 76 -8.48 38.84 28.73
N PRO A 77 -9.53 38.01 28.80
CA PRO A 77 -9.44 36.61 28.40
C PRO A 77 -9.22 36.45 26.90
N ALA A 78 -8.32 35.55 26.49
CA ALA A 78 -8.13 35.16 25.09
C ALA A 78 -9.05 33.99 24.71
N SER A 79 -9.36 33.85 23.41
CA SER A 79 -10.13 32.74 22.85
C SER A 79 -9.24 31.57 22.45
N ILE A 80 -9.76 30.35 22.57
CA ILE A 80 -9.15 29.13 22.02
C ILE A 80 -9.81 28.77 20.67
N ASN A 81 -8.99 28.36 19.70
CA ASN A 81 -9.46 27.93 18.38
C ASN A 81 -9.39 26.41 18.26
N ALA A 82 -10.22 25.84 17.39
CA ALA A 82 -10.19 24.43 17.03
C ALA A 82 -10.06 24.29 15.51
N ASP A 83 -9.28 23.31 15.08
CA ASP A 83 -9.12 22.92 13.69
C ASP A 83 -9.41 21.43 13.52
N GLN A 84 -9.36 20.96 12.28
CA GLN A 84 -9.74 19.60 11.96
C GLN A 84 -8.90 19.00 10.83
N ASP A 85 -8.29 17.85 11.10
CA ASP A 85 -7.59 17.06 10.10
C ASP A 85 -8.56 16.14 9.34
N ILE A 86 -8.17 15.76 8.11
CA ILE A 86 -8.94 14.87 7.24
C ILE A 86 -8.02 13.74 6.75
N ALA A 87 -8.41 12.50 7.04
CA ALA A 87 -7.78 11.30 6.49
C ALA A 87 -8.71 10.61 5.50
N VAL A 88 -8.14 10.01 4.45
CA VAL A 88 -8.88 9.32 3.37
C VAL A 88 -8.73 7.81 3.52
N LYS A 89 -9.84 7.07 3.37
CA LYS A 89 -9.81 5.60 3.32
C LYS A 89 -9.66 5.09 1.90
N HIS A 90 -8.79 4.11 1.69
CA HIS A 90 -8.57 3.47 0.39
C HIS A 90 -9.18 2.07 0.36
N PHE A 91 -10.17 1.86 -0.52
CA PHE A 91 -10.75 0.55 -0.81
C PHE A 91 -10.26 0.07 -2.19
N ARG A 92 -9.68 -1.14 -2.27
CA ARG A 92 -9.10 -1.70 -3.51
C ARG A 92 -9.48 -3.16 -3.70
N ASN A 93 -9.65 -3.58 -4.95
CA ASN A 93 -9.89 -4.98 -5.32
C ASN A 93 -9.19 -5.33 -6.64
N LYS A 94 -8.88 -6.62 -6.81
CA LYS A 94 -8.35 -7.19 -8.06
C LYS A 94 -8.65 -8.69 -8.07
N SER A 95 -9.01 -9.21 -9.25
CA SER A 95 -9.32 -10.63 -9.44
C SER A 95 -8.57 -11.20 -10.65
N TRP A 96 -8.28 -12.49 -10.59
CA TRP A 96 -7.62 -13.26 -11.65
C TRP A 96 -8.40 -14.55 -11.93
N SER A 97 -8.32 -15.06 -13.15
CA SER A 97 -8.96 -16.30 -13.56
C SER A 97 -7.98 -17.22 -14.30
N SER A 98 -8.25 -18.52 -14.26
CA SER A 98 -7.47 -19.52 -14.99
C SER A 98 -8.39 -20.65 -15.49
N MET A 99 -7.94 -21.38 -16.51
CA MET A 99 -8.69 -22.48 -17.13
C MET A 99 -7.97 -23.82 -16.89
N SER A 100 -8.70 -24.86 -16.48
CA SER A 100 -8.13 -26.18 -16.14
C SER A 100 -7.39 -26.81 -17.33
N LEU A 101 -8.00 -26.81 -18.52
CA LEU A 101 -7.40 -27.40 -19.72
C LEU A 101 -6.07 -26.71 -20.12
N ALA A 102 -5.94 -25.42 -19.84
CA ALA A 102 -4.70 -24.69 -20.11
C ALA A 102 -3.57 -25.14 -19.17
N GLY A 103 -3.88 -25.41 -17.90
CA GLY A 103 -2.89 -25.95 -16.95
C GLY A 103 -2.48 -27.39 -17.28
N GLU A 104 -3.43 -28.22 -17.72
CA GLU A 104 -3.15 -29.59 -18.17
C GLU A 104 -2.26 -29.62 -19.41
N LEU A 105 -2.55 -28.77 -20.40
CA LEU A 105 -1.74 -28.69 -21.63
C LEU A 105 -0.36 -28.07 -21.39
N ALA A 106 -0.26 -27.12 -20.47
CA ALA A 106 1.01 -26.49 -20.09
C ALA A 106 1.86 -27.36 -19.14
N GLY A 107 1.29 -28.41 -18.54
CA GLY A 107 1.99 -29.22 -17.53
C GLY A 107 2.34 -28.47 -16.24
N SER A 108 1.75 -27.29 -16.02
CA SER A 108 1.93 -26.48 -14.82
C SER A 108 0.64 -25.70 -14.53
N ASP A 109 0.25 -25.59 -13.26
CA ASP A 109 -1.00 -24.94 -12.86
C ASP A 109 -0.85 -23.40 -12.80
N PRO A 110 -1.48 -22.64 -13.70
CA PRO A 110 -1.45 -21.18 -13.68
C PRO A 110 -2.10 -20.58 -12.42
N ALA A 111 -3.07 -21.25 -11.81
CA ALA A 111 -3.68 -20.78 -10.57
C ALA A 111 -2.67 -20.72 -9.42
N ARG A 112 -1.77 -21.72 -9.37
CA ARG A 112 -0.69 -21.78 -8.39
C ARG A 112 0.33 -20.64 -8.55
N VAL A 113 0.66 -20.28 -9.79
CA VAL A 113 1.54 -19.14 -10.08
C VAL A 113 0.95 -17.83 -9.57
N VAL A 114 -0.36 -17.62 -9.76
CA VAL A 114 -1.07 -16.44 -9.23
C VAL A 114 -1.03 -16.43 -7.71
N ALA A 115 -1.32 -17.58 -7.06
CA ALA A 115 -1.31 -17.70 -5.61
C ALA A 115 0.07 -17.36 -5.01
N ASP A 116 1.16 -17.84 -5.62
CA ASP A 116 2.53 -17.57 -5.17
C ASP A 116 2.92 -16.09 -5.33
N SER A 117 2.31 -15.38 -6.28
CA SER A 117 2.67 -14.00 -6.66
C SER A 117 1.78 -12.91 -6.02
N ILE A 118 0.63 -13.29 -5.45
CA ILE A 118 -0.41 -12.34 -5.02
C ILE A 118 0.06 -11.43 -3.86
N ALA A 119 0.84 -11.97 -2.93
CA ALA A 119 1.35 -11.21 -1.79
C ALA A 119 2.34 -10.12 -2.23
N GLU A 120 3.25 -10.46 -3.14
CA GLU A 120 4.21 -9.51 -3.70
C GLU A 120 3.53 -8.45 -4.58
N TYR A 121 2.46 -8.82 -5.30
CA TYR A 121 1.64 -7.87 -6.05
C TYR A 121 1.06 -6.78 -5.14
N TRP A 122 0.39 -7.16 -4.05
CA TRP A 122 -0.22 -6.18 -3.15
C TRP A 122 0.80 -5.29 -2.44
N ALA A 123 1.99 -5.82 -2.13
CA ALA A 123 3.06 -5.01 -1.57
C ALA A 123 3.53 -3.89 -2.52
N ARG A 124 3.57 -4.16 -3.83
CA ARG A 124 3.89 -3.14 -4.85
C ARG A 124 2.75 -2.15 -5.04
N ASP A 125 1.51 -2.63 -5.11
CA ASP A 125 0.34 -1.76 -5.25
C ASP A 125 0.23 -0.75 -4.10
N MET A 126 0.41 -1.21 -2.85
CA MET A 126 0.39 -0.34 -1.67
C MET A 126 1.54 0.67 -1.67
N GLN A 127 2.73 0.29 -2.17
CA GLN A 127 3.82 1.25 -2.33
C GLN A 127 3.49 2.33 -3.37
N SER A 128 2.86 1.97 -4.49
CA SER A 128 2.42 2.95 -5.50
C SER A 128 1.39 3.92 -4.94
N ILE A 129 0.46 3.43 -4.11
CA ILE A 129 -0.51 4.29 -3.41
C ILE A 129 0.19 5.25 -2.46
N LEU A 130 1.13 4.75 -1.66
CA LEU A 130 1.90 5.58 -0.74
C LEU A 130 2.64 6.69 -1.49
N ILE A 131 3.33 6.35 -2.58
CA ILE A 131 4.05 7.34 -3.40
C ILE A 131 3.07 8.37 -3.96
N ALA A 132 1.93 7.94 -4.49
CA ALA A 132 0.92 8.85 -5.04
C ALA A 132 0.29 9.77 -3.97
N SER A 133 0.29 9.37 -2.69
CA SER A 133 -0.17 10.22 -1.59
C SER A 133 0.87 11.25 -1.13
N LEU A 134 2.14 11.05 -1.48
CA LEU A 134 3.26 11.93 -1.12
C LEU A 134 3.55 12.99 -2.19
N THR A 135 3.04 12.81 -3.41
CA THR A 135 3.22 13.70 -4.57
C THR A 135 1.99 14.56 -4.82
#